data_AF-A0A1H2F3A5-F1
#
_entry.id   AF-A0A1H2F3A5-F1
#
_cell.length_a   1.000
_cell.length_b   1.000
_cell.length_c   1.000
_cell.angle_alpha   90.00
_cell.angle_beta   90.00
_cell.angle_gamma   90.00
#
_symmetry.space_group_name_H-M   'P 1'
#
loop_
_entity.id
_entity.type
_entity.pdbx_description
1 polymer ?
#
loop_
_entity_poly.entity_id
_entity_poly.type
_entity_poly.pdbx_seq_one_letter_code
_entity_poly.pdbx_strand_id
1 'polypeptide(L)'
;MKAIRLNLTDANYVAVEDTTYFLKRHTYSTQLLPTTCPHRGGPLHMGETSGDGQSVICPWHDNAYKVCNLEKKSPPSVRVRNQFSTVVGDTQRCVPLLKLSRYD
;
A
#
# COMPACT_ATOMS: atom_id res chain seq x y z
N MET A 1 -6.23 -14.80 7.62
CA MET A 1 -5.36 -13.62 7.88
C MET A 1 -3.95 -14.11 8.10
N LYS A 2 -2.92 -13.39 7.63
CA LYS A 2 -1.50 -13.75 7.79
C LYS A 2 -0.73 -12.66 8.54
N ALA A 3 -0.01 -13.07 9.59
CA ALA A 3 0.91 -12.19 10.29
C ALA A 3 2.29 -12.23 9.61
N ILE A 4 2.84 -11.07 9.28
CA ILE A 4 4.16 -10.95 8.66
C ILE A 4 5.05 -10.11 9.56
N ARG A 5 6.33 -10.51 9.65
CA ARG A 5 7.40 -9.74 10.26
C ARG A 5 8.46 -9.46 9.22
N LEU A 6 8.87 -8.21 9.13
CA LEU A 6 9.87 -7.71 8.20
C LEU A 6 10.95 -7.01 9.00
N ASN A 7 12.20 -7.19 8.59
CA ASN A 7 13.27 -6.30 9.01
C ASN A 7 13.39 -5.16 7.98
N LEU A 8 13.27 -3.93 8.46
CA LEU A 8 13.22 -2.73 7.62
C LEU A 8 14.54 -2.42 6.90
N THR A 9 15.63 -3.12 7.22
CA THR A 9 16.90 -2.98 6.49
C THR A 9 17.00 -3.90 5.28
N ASP A 10 16.18 -4.96 5.22
CA ASP A 10 16.44 -6.09 4.34
C ASP A 10 15.61 -6.03 3.06
N ALA A 11 14.53 -5.22 3.06
CA ALA A 11 13.64 -5.09 1.92
C ALA A 11 13.00 -3.68 1.84
N ASN A 12 12.57 -3.31 0.64
CA ASN A 12 11.74 -2.12 0.37
C ASN A 12 10.30 -2.47 -0.02
N TYR A 13 10.00 -3.76 -0.20
CA TYR A 13 8.66 -4.27 -0.46
C TYR A 13 8.52 -5.69 0.09
N VAL A 14 7.27 -6.14 0.19
CA VAL A 14 6.90 -7.48 0.63
C VAL A 14 5.78 -8.00 -0.28
N ALA A 15 5.90 -9.24 -0.72
CA ALA A 15 4.82 -9.98 -1.35
C ALA A 15 4.19 -10.92 -0.32
N VAL A 16 2.88 -10.89 -0.21
CA VAL A 16 2.08 -11.76 0.65
C VAL A 16 1.00 -12.36 -0.22
N GLU A 17 1.18 -13.63 -0.60
CA GLU A 17 0.34 -14.28 -1.61
C GLU A 17 0.31 -13.43 -2.90
N ASP A 18 -0.88 -13.07 -3.38
CA ASP A 18 -1.09 -12.30 -4.60
C ASP A 18 -1.03 -10.78 -4.38
N THR A 19 -0.77 -10.32 -3.16
CA THR A 19 -0.72 -8.88 -2.84
C THR A 19 0.69 -8.43 -2.50
N THR A 20 1.17 -7.43 -3.23
CA THR A 20 2.46 -6.78 -2.97
C THR A 20 2.25 -5.42 -2.31
N TYR A 21 3.06 -5.15 -1.29
CA TYR A 21 3.12 -3.87 -0.60
C TYR A 21 4.54 -3.34 -0.61
N PHE A 22 4.71 -2.02 -0.63
CA PHE A 22 6.03 -1.38 -0.51
C PHE A 22 6.14 -0.48 0.70
N LEU A 23 7.34 -0.41 1.26
CA LEU A 23 7.65 0.35 2.44
C LEU A 23 7.79 1.83 2.09
N LYS A 24 6.91 2.65 2.66
CA LYS A 24 7.09 4.10 2.71
C LYS A 24 7.60 4.50 4.08
N ARG A 25 8.75 5.16 4.11
CA ARG A 25 9.37 5.71 5.31
C ARG A 25 9.05 7.20 5.39
N HIS A 26 8.49 7.63 6.52
CA HIS A 26 8.36 9.02 6.94
C HIS A 26 9.32 9.27 8.10
N THR A 27 9.48 10.54 8.48
CA THR A 27 10.33 10.94 9.62
C THR A 27 9.96 10.20 10.91
N TYR A 28 8.67 9.97 11.15
CA TYR A 28 8.17 9.41 12.42
C TYR A 28 7.43 8.07 12.27
N SER A 29 7.19 7.62 11.05
CA SER A 29 6.40 6.41 10.80
C SER A 29 6.92 5.62 9.60
N THR A 30 6.58 4.34 9.56
CA THR A 30 6.79 3.48 8.40
C THR A 30 5.47 2.81 8.10
N GLN A 31 5.11 2.73 6.82
CA GLN A 31 3.85 2.16 6.37
C GLN A 31 4.09 1.23 5.18
N LEU A 32 3.18 0.26 5.01
CA LEU A 32 3.13 -0.60 3.83
C LEU A 32 2.02 -0.10 2.89
N LEU A 33 2.41 0.45 1.76
CA LEU A 33 1.49 0.96 0.75
C LEU A 33 1.19 -0.13 -0.29
N PRO A 34 -0.02 -0.22 -0.84
CA PRO A 34 -0.34 -1.17 -1.90
C PRO A 34 0.45 -0.85 -3.17
N THR A 35 1.06 -1.88 -3.77
CA THR A 35 1.80 -1.73 -5.03
C THR A 35 0.91 -1.45 -6.23
N THR A 36 -0.33 -1.94 -6.25
CA THR A 36 -1.20 -1.86 -7.42
C THR A 36 -1.75 -0.46 -7.62
N CYS A 37 -1.34 0.20 -8.71
CA CYS A 37 -1.83 1.52 -9.10
C CYS A 37 -3.35 1.51 -9.32
N PRO A 38 -4.11 2.42 -8.67
CA PRO A 38 -5.56 2.50 -8.81
C PRO A 38 -6.07 2.81 -10.24
N HIS A 39 -5.20 3.24 -11.16
CA HIS A 39 -5.57 3.50 -12.54
C HIS A 39 -5.86 2.19 -13.30
N ARG A 40 -4.80 1.39 -13.50
CA ARG A 40 -4.78 0.19 -14.36
C ARG A 40 -3.81 -0.87 -13.85
N GLY A 41 -3.52 -0.87 -12.55
CA GLY A 41 -2.78 -1.95 -11.89
C GLY A 41 -1.25 -1.84 -11.88
N GLY A 42 -0.68 -0.79 -12.45
CA GLY A 42 0.78 -0.62 -12.53
C GLY A 42 1.54 -0.65 -11.20
N PRO A 43 2.82 -1.05 -11.20
CA PRO A 43 3.60 -1.34 -10.00
C PRO A 43 4.13 -0.06 -9.35
N LEU A 44 3.38 0.54 -8.43
CA LEU A 44 3.77 1.76 -7.70
C LEU A 44 5.10 1.63 -6.94
N HIS A 45 5.46 0.43 -6.47
CA HIS A 45 6.76 0.18 -5.83
C HIS A 45 7.99 0.34 -6.75
N MET A 46 7.78 0.37 -8.07
CA MET A 46 8.79 0.68 -9.09
C MET A 46 8.67 2.13 -9.58
N GLY A 47 7.75 2.90 -9.01
CA GLY A 47 7.53 4.29 -9.35
C GLY A 47 8.44 5.23 -8.57
N GLU A 48 8.49 6.48 -9.03
CA GLU A 48 9.25 7.54 -8.36
C GLU A 48 8.37 8.26 -7.33
N THR A 49 8.99 8.85 -6.31
CA THR A 49 8.26 9.76 -5.41
C THR A 49 8.39 11.18 -5.96
N SER A 50 7.31 11.97 -5.94
CA SER A 50 7.37 13.39 -6.28
C SER A 50 8.36 14.15 -5.39
N GLY A 51 8.89 15.27 -5.87
CA GLY A 51 9.91 16.04 -5.13
C GLY A 51 9.47 16.51 -3.74
N ASP A 52 8.16 16.72 -3.54
CA ASP A 52 7.56 17.06 -2.24
C ASP A 52 7.28 15.84 -1.35
N GLY A 53 7.54 14.62 -1.82
CA GLY A 53 7.32 13.39 -1.08
C GLY A 53 5.86 12.92 -1.03
N GLN A 54 4.91 13.72 -1.51
CA GLN A 54 3.47 13.54 -1.26
C GLN A 54 2.77 12.62 -2.27
N SER A 55 3.44 12.26 -3.36
CA SER A 55 2.86 11.42 -4.41
C SER A 55 3.84 10.35 -4.87
N VAL A 56 3.32 9.22 -5.36
CA VAL A 56 4.07 8.21 -6.08
C VAL A 56 3.64 8.26 -7.55
N ILE A 57 4.61 8.42 -8.45
CA ILE A 57 4.43 8.49 -9.90
C ILE A 57 4.47 7.07 -10.43
N CYS A 58 3.36 6.60 -10.99
CA CYS A 58 3.27 5.25 -11.53
C CYS A 58 4.14 5.11 -12.80
N PRO A 59 5.02 4.11 -12.90
CA PRO A 59 6.00 4.02 -13.99
C PRO A 59 5.39 3.60 -15.35
N TRP A 60 4.09 3.31 -15.41
CA TRP A 60 3.43 2.90 -16.66
C TRP A 60 2.79 4.04 -17.44
N HIS A 61 2.28 5.06 -16.74
CA HIS A 61 1.49 6.14 -17.37
C HIS A 61 1.71 7.51 -16.68
N ASP A 62 2.74 7.63 -15.84
CA ASP A 62 3.14 8.85 -15.13
C ASP A 62 2.09 9.50 -14.22
N ASN A 63 0.97 8.80 -13.96
CA ASN A 63 -0.03 9.28 -13.01
C ASN A 63 0.57 9.38 -11.60
N ALA A 64 0.52 10.59 -11.03
CA ALA A 64 0.90 10.86 -9.66
C ALA A 64 -0.25 10.52 -8.69
N TYR A 65 -0.02 9.56 -7.80
CA TYR A 65 -0.97 9.15 -6.77
C TYR A 65 -0.58 9.69 -5.40
N LYS A 66 -1.49 10.43 -4.77
CA LYS A 66 -1.28 10.96 -3.42
C LYS A 66 -1.04 9.83 -2.41
N VAL A 67 0.07 9.93 -1.69
CA VAL A 67 0.48 8.97 -0.65
C VAL A 67 -0.63 8.79 0.38
N CYS A 68 -1.24 9.88 0.87
CA CYS A 68 -2.32 9.82 1.86
C CYS A 68 -3.55 8.98 1.42
N ASN A 69 -3.79 8.82 0.13
CA ASN A 69 -4.85 7.94 -0.37
C ASN A 69 -4.42 6.47 -0.43
N LEU A 70 -3.13 6.21 -0.64
CA LEU A 70 -2.54 4.87 -0.52
C LEU A 70 -2.50 4.42 0.94
N GLU A 71 -2.17 5.34 1.86
CA GLU A 71 -2.10 5.06 3.30
C GLU A 71 -3.42 4.56 3.89
N LYS A 72 -4.57 5.05 3.38
CA LYS A 72 -5.91 4.56 3.75
C LYS A 72 -6.13 3.08 3.45
N LYS A 73 -5.30 2.49 2.57
CA LYS A 73 -5.34 1.08 2.19
C LYS A 73 -4.20 0.27 2.82
N SER A 74 -3.34 0.90 3.61
CA SER A 74 -2.28 0.22 4.35
C SER A 74 -2.87 -0.79 5.33
N PRO A 75 -2.27 -1.98 5.48
CA PRO A 75 -2.66 -2.88 6.55
C PRO A 75 -2.24 -2.29 7.91
N PRO A 76 -2.92 -2.67 9.01
CA PRO A 76 -2.50 -2.27 10.34
C PRO A 76 -1.09 -2.81 10.63
N SER A 77 -0.26 -2.00 11.27
CA SER A 77 1.14 -2.35 11.50
C SER A 77 1.70 -1.79 12.80
N VAL A 78 2.66 -2.51 13.37
CA VAL A 78 3.43 -2.12 14.55
C VAL A 78 4.91 -2.13 14.20
N ARG A 79 5.65 -1.12 14.64
CA ARG A 79 7.11 -1.03 14.47
C ARG A 79 7.81 -0.97 15.83
N VAL A 80 8.79 -1.86 16.03
CA VAL A 80 9.71 -1.81 17.17
C VAL A 80 11.13 -1.81 16.61
N ARG A 81 11.81 -0.66 16.72
CA ARG A 81 13.13 -0.43 16.11
C ARG A 81 13.09 -0.73 14.59
N ASN A 82 13.84 -1.73 14.13
CA ASN A 82 13.90 -2.15 12.73
C ASN A 82 12.94 -3.31 12.42
N GLN A 83 12.25 -3.87 13.41
CA GLN A 83 11.25 -4.89 13.18
C GLN A 83 9.90 -4.24 12.90
N PHE A 84 9.32 -4.58 11.76
CA PHE A 84 8.00 -4.17 11.33
C PHE A 84 7.08 -5.38 11.29
N SER A 85 5.96 -5.32 11.99
CA SER A 85 4.97 -6.39 12.04
C SER A 85 3.64 -5.89 11.49
N THR A 86 2.96 -6.71 10.69
CA THR A 86 1.64 -6.38 10.14
C THR A 86 0.77 -7.64 10.06
N VAL A 87 -0.54 -7.44 9.94
CA VAL A 87 -1.48 -8.49 9.59
C VAL A 87 -2.15 -8.16 8.27
N VAL A 88 -2.07 -9.08 7.32
CA VAL A 88 -2.74 -8.97 6.02
C VAL A 88 -3.99 -9.84 6.08
N GLY A 89 -5.14 -9.22 5.81
CA GLY A 89 -6.43 -9.91 5.76
C GLY A 89 -6.53 -10.85 4.56
N ASP A 90 -7.41 -11.84 4.63
CA ASP A 90 -7.71 -12.69 3.47
C ASP A 90 -8.42 -11.83 2.41
N THR A 91 -8.14 -12.10 1.13
CA THR A 91 -8.61 -11.29 -0.01
C THR A 91 -10.14 -11.29 -0.19
N GLN A 92 -10.87 -12.10 0.58
CA GLN A 92 -12.33 -12.10 0.64
C GLN A 92 -12.85 -11.01 1.59
N ARG A 93 -12.92 -9.76 1.11
CA ARG A 93 -13.72 -8.75 1.79
C ARG A 93 -15.20 -8.94 1.44
N CYS A 94 -16.00 -9.41 2.40
CA CYS A 94 -17.44 -9.11 2.42
C CYS A 94 -17.61 -7.60 2.60
N VAL A 95 -17.63 -6.85 1.50
CA VAL A 95 -18.13 -5.48 1.52
C VAL A 95 -19.66 -5.52 1.38
N PRO A 96 -20.43 -4.72 2.16
CA PRO A 96 -21.82 -4.49 1.83
C PRO A 96 -21.86 -3.91 0.41
N LEU A 97 -22.55 -4.60 -0.51
CA LEU A 97 -22.92 -3.99 -1.78
C LEU A 97 -23.92 -2.89 -1.46
N LEU A 98 -23.43 -1.66 -1.28
CA LEU A 98 -24.28 -0.48 -1.36
C LEU A 98 -24.74 -0.40 -2.82
N LYS A 99 -25.82 -1.13 -3.14
CA LYS A 99 -26.53 -0.99 -4.41
C LYS A 99 -27.13 0.41 -4.40
N LEU A 100 -26.43 1.38 -4.96
CA LEU A 100 -27.03 2.63 -5.39
C LEU A 100 -27.93 2.29 -6.57
N SER A 101 -29.19 1.93 -6.28
CA SER A 101 -30.23 1.91 -7.29
C SER A 101 -30.41 3.35 -7.76
N ARG A 102 -30.06 3.63 -9.01
CA ARG A 102 -30.55 4.86 -9.65
C ARG A 102 -32.08 4.70 -9.72
N TYR A 103 -32.80 5.69 -9.22
CA TYR A 103 -34.21 5.85 -9.54
C TYR A 103 -34.28 6.31 -10.99
N ASP A 104 -35.10 5.62 -11.79
CA ASP A 104 -35.44 5.99 -13.17
C ASP A 104 -36.19 7.32 -13.22
#